data_AF-A0A674JA56-F1
#
_entry.id   AF-A0A674JA56-F1
#
_cell.length_a   1.000
_cell.length_b   1.000
_cell.length_c   1.000
_cell.angle_alpha   90.00
_cell.angle_beta   90.00
_cell.angle_gamma   90.00
#
_symmetry.space_group_name_H-M   'P 1'
#
loop_
_entity.id
_entity.type
_entity.pdbx_description
1 polymer ?
#
loop_
_entity_poly.entity_id
_entity_poly.type
_entity_poly.pdbx_seq_one_letter_code
_entity_poly.pdbx_strand_id
1 'polypeptide(L)'
;EWGRAVGASSPSPRGQHPAQLDKPVDFFKRKLAERKSDITSFISKASTDNENALEASYRVSYRVAKASKAHTIAESLIGPCIKDVVHCMLGEKAAKRIDMVPLSNNTLSRRINDMSNNVETIIVQRVKNSPYYAIQLDESSDEANLAILLLFVRYVNEGLVEDDLLFCRPLEERTTGEDIFNLTNVASKVSWTHYSIHRQALATKRMPEGLKEVLDNAVKMVNFIKSRSTNSRIFHVLCEEMGSIHDCLLTHTEVRWLSLGKILVRLFELKTEILVFFNSHPFHLASCMENNVWLQSLAYLADIFSRINYLNFSLQGLNVTVFNVQDRVESMIKKLQFSESFGSVTLHNFQGLLSSCISDNDWIRNPFDDTTFSPQILNTEEKEKMIEISCDYKLRRSFRNLSLINFWLSLRNEYPLLAEKAAAVLLPFSTTYLCEKAFSSYAHLKTKYRNRLDAEPDLRLYLSPRVPDFKELCRAKQAHP
;
A
#
# COMPACT_ATOMS: atom_id res chain seq x y z
N GLU A 1 29.98 -71.15 -2.54
CA GLU A 1 31.20 -71.64 -3.19
C GLU A 1 32.28 -70.59 -2.91
N TRP A 2 33.38 -70.80 -2.20
CA TRP A 2 34.30 -71.92 -2.09
C TRP A 2 34.80 -72.06 -0.64
N GLY A 3 35.06 -73.30 -0.22
CA GLY A 3 35.72 -73.61 1.05
C GLY A 3 37.18 -74.03 0.89
N ARG A 4 37.85 -74.13 2.05
CA ARG A 4 39.16 -74.76 2.38
C ARG A 4 40.43 -74.10 1.80
N ALA A 5 41.35 -73.69 2.68
CA ALA A 5 42.48 -74.51 3.12
C ALA A 5 43.49 -73.69 3.97
N VAL A 6 44.22 -74.42 4.80
CA VAL A 6 45.18 -74.06 5.85
C VAL A 6 46.47 -73.46 5.28
N GLY A 7 47.13 -72.55 6.02
CA GLY A 7 48.56 -72.27 5.81
C GLY A 7 49.01 -70.89 6.29
N ALA A 8 49.85 -70.86 7.32
CA ALA A 8 50.42 -69.66 7.91
C ALA A 8 51.20 -68.80 6.90
N SER A 9 50.96 -67.49 6.90
CA SER A 9 52.00 -66.46 6.82
C SER A 9 51.37 -65.10 7.11
N SER A 10 51.82 -64.48 8.19
CA SER A 10 51.41 -63.16 8.64
C SER A 10 51.87 -62.09 7.63
N PRO A 11 50.99 -61.20 7.14
CA PRO A 11 51.41 -59.89 6.65
C PRO A 11 51.23 -58.88 7.80
N SER A 12 52.31 -58.18 8.16
CA SER A 12 52.29 -57.17 9.22
C SER A 12 51.16 -56.14 9.00
N PRO A 13 50.39 -55.75 10.03
CA PRO A 13 49.40 -54.68 9.89
C PRO A 13 50.13 -53.32 9.87
N ARG A 14 50.53 -52.87 8.68
CA ARG A 14 50.93 -51.46 8.49
C ARG A 14 49.69 -50.59 8.66
N GLY A 15 49.58 -49.96 9.83
CA GLY A 15 48.50 -49.00 10.14
C GLY A 15 48.06 -48.93 11.61
N GLN A 16 48.70 -49.64 12.54
CA GLN A 16 48.32 -49.58 13.96
C GLN A 16 49.03 -48.42 14.68
N HIS A 17 48.25 -47.50 15.27
CA HIS A 17 48.78 -46.43 16.12
C HIS A 17 49.41 -47.03 17.39
N PRO A 18 50.67 -46.69 17.74
CA PRO A 18 51.41 -47.33 18.84
C PRO A 18 50.69 -47.33 20.19
N ALA A 19 49.83 -46.32 20.44
CA ALA A 19 49.09 -46.16 21.68
C ALA A 19 47.85 -47.07 21.83
N GLN A 20 47.57 -47.95 20.87
CA GLN A 20 46.33 -48.75 20.83
C GLN A 20 46.55 -50.26 20.63
N LEU A 21 47.80 -50.74 20.60
CA LEU A 21 48.16 -52.14 20.35
C LEU A 21 47.62 -53.13 21.41
N ASP A 22 47.59 -52.75 22.69
CA ASP A 22 47.22 -53.65 23.80
C ASP A 22 45.77 -53.48 24.31
N LYS A 23 44.90 -52.82 23.54
CA LYS A 23 43.53 -52.53 24.01
C LYS A 23 42.57 -53.68 23.66
N PRO A 24 41.73 -54.14 24.60
CA PRO A 24 40.79 -55.22 24.34
C PRO A 24 39.72 -54.81 23.33
N VAL A 25 39.14 -55.77 22.60
CA VAL A 25 38.12 -55.52 21.56
C VAL A 25 36.95 -54.66 22.09
N ASP A 26 36.56 -54.84 23.35
CA ASP A 26 35.49 -54.08 23.99
C ASP A 26 35.82 -52.59 24.22
N PHE A 27 37.10 -52.22 24.27
CA PHE A 27 37.53 -50.82 24.24
C PHE A 27 37.18 -50.18 22.89
N PHE A 28 37.47 -50.87 21.79
CA PHE A 28 37.18 -50.36 20.44
C PHE A 28 35.68 -50.32 20.14
N LYS A 29 34.90 -51.30 20.63
CA LYS A 29 33.43 -51.27 20.53
C LYS A 29 32.84 -50.06 21.29
N ARG A 30 33.31 -49.76 22.50
CA ARG A 30 32.91 -48.56 23.24
C ARG A 30 33.30 -47.27 22.54
N LYS A 31 34.55 -47.15 22.04
CA LYS A 31 34.99 -45.97 21.28
C LYS A 31 34.24 -45.76 19.98
N LEU A 32 33.84 -46.84 19.30
CA LEU A 32 32.98 -46.78 18.12
C LEU A 32 31.57 -46.29 18.49
N ALA A 33 30.99 -46.76 19.59
CA ALA A 33 29.70 -46.31 20.08
C ALA A 33 29.71 -44.83 20.50
N GLU A 34 30.75 -44.39 21.24
CA GLU A 34 30.98 -42.98 21.60
C GLU A 34 31.09 -42.11 20.34
N ARG A 35 31.95 -42.48 19.37
CA ARG A 35 32.08 -41.72 18.12
C ARG A 35 30.80 -41.69 17.30
N LYS A 36 30.03 -42.78 17.25
CA LYS A 36 28.72 -42.79 16.58
C LYS A 36 27.74 -41.85 17.29
N SER A 37 27.71 -41.83 18.61
CA SER A 37 26.88 -40.91 19.39
C SER A 37 27.28 -39.45 19.17
N ASP A 38 28.58 -39.16 19.19
CA ASP A 38 29.13 -37.82 18.93
C ASP A 38 28.78 -37.35 17.51
N ILE A 39 28.95 -38.20 16.50
CA ILE A 39 28.59 -37.89 15.10
C ILE A 39 27.09 -37.61 14.98
N THR A 40 26.23 -38.45 15.57
CA THR A 40 24.78 -38.24 15.55
C THR A 40 24.39 -36.93 16.24
N SER A 41 25.02 -36.60 17.37
CA SER A 41 24.78 -35.34 18.09
C SER A 41 25.27 -34.10 17.32
N PHE A 42 26.37 -34.24 16.57
CA PHE A 42 26.91 -33.18 15.72
C PHE A 42 26.02 -32.96 14.49
N ILE A 43 25.57 -34.03 13.84
CA ILE A 43 24.66 -33.98 12.70
C ILE A 43 23.33 -33.34 13.10
N SER A 44 22.74 -33.75 14.23
CA SER A 44 21.49 -33.17 14.70
C SER A 44 21.64 -31.67 15.00
N LYS A 45 22.73 -31.27 15.67
CA LYS A 45 23.02 -29.86 15.95
C LYS A 45 23.26 -29.03 14.68
N ALA A 46 24.01 -29.56 13.72
CA ALA A 46 24.25 -28.89 12.43
C ALA A 46 22.94 -28.74 11.63
N SER A 47 22.06 -29.74 11.69
CA SER A 47 20.72 -29.68 11.11
C SER A 47 19.92 -28.53 11.73
N THR A 48 19.81 -28.48 13.06
CA THR A 48 19.09 -27.43 13.80
C THR A 48 19.65 -26.03 13.53
N ASP A 49 20.97 -25.88 13.46
CA ASP A 49 21.61 -24.59 13.16
C ASP A 49 21.27 -24.10 11.74
N ASN A 50 21.14 -25.01 10.78
CA ASN A 50 20.71 -24.67 9.42
C ASN A 50 19.24 -24.24 9.36
N GLU A 51 18.35 -24.88 10.12
CA GLU A 51 16.93 -24.47 10.20
C GLU A 51 16.80 -23.07 10.82
N ASN A 52 17.52 -22.82 11.92
CA ASN A 52 17.54 -21.53 12.58
C ASN A 52 18.10 -20.43 11.67
N ALA A 53 19.15 -20.73 10.90
CA ALA A 53 19.73 -19.78 9.95
C ALA A 53 18.76 -19.46 8.80
N LEU A 54 18.03 -20.47 8.31
CA LEU A 54 16.99 -20.29 7.30
C LEU A 54 15.83 -19.43 7.82
N GLU A 55 15.31 -19.72 9.00
CA GLU A 55 14.23 -18.93 9.62
C GLU A 55 14.69 -17.49 9.89
N ALA A 56 15.92 -17.30 10.38
CA ALA A 56 16.51 -15.99 10.57
C ALA A 56 16.58 -15.20 9.25
N SER A 57 16.98 -15.84 8.15
CA SER A 57 17.00 -15.22 6.81
C SER A 57 15.62 -14.76 6.35
N TYR A 58 14.57 -15.58 6.54
CA TYR A 58 13.19 -15.16 6.25
C TYR A 58 12.77 -13.96 7.11
N ARG A 59 13.08 -13.98 8.42
CA ARG A 59 12.73 -12.90 9.34
C ARG A 59 13.46 -11.59 9.05
N VAL A 60 14.70 -11.64 8.57
CA VAL A 60 15.43 -10.44 8.10
C VAL A 60 14.80 -9.93 6.81
N SER A 61 14.57 -10.82 5.84
CA SER A 61 13.92 -10.49 4.56
C SER A 61 12.55 -9.82 4.77
N TYR A 62 11.74 -10.34 5.69
CA TYR A 62 10.43 -9.79 6.04
C TYR A 62 10.53 -8.36 6.56
N ARG A 63 11.50 -8.10 7.45
CA ARG A 63 11.73 -6.74 7.99
C ARG A 63 12.20 -5.76 6.93
N VAL A 64 13.06 -6.20 6.00
CA VAL A 64 13.53 -5.36 4.88
C VAL A 64 12.36 -4.98 3.98
N ALA A 65 11.53 -5.95 3.58
CA ALA A 65 10.32 -5.68 2.78
C ALA A 65 9.32 -4.80 3.53
N LYS A 66 9.09 -5.06 4.83
CA LYS A 66 8.20 -4.25 5.68
C LYS A 66 8.65 -2.80 5.84
N ALA A 67 9.95 -2.55 5.78
CA ALA A 67 10.51 -1.20 5.83
C ALA A 67 10.60 -0.55 4.44
N SER A 68 10.15 -1.23 3.38
CA SER A 68 10.28 -0.82 1.97
C SER A 68 11.72 -0.41 1.62
N LYS A 69 12.70 -1.23 2.05
CA LYS A 69 14.13 -0.97 1.83
C LYS A 69 14.71 -1.82 0.71
N ALA A 70 15.84 -1.35 0.15
CA ALA A 70 16.57 -2.12 -0.85
C ALA A 70 17.10 -3.43 -0.28
N HIS A 71 17.00 -4.51 -1.07
CA HIS A 71 17.42 -5.85 -0.63
C HIS A 71 18.91 -5.91 -0.30
N THR A 72 19.73 -5.09 -0.95
CA THR A 72 21.17 -4.97 -0.69
C THR A 72 21.50 -4.57 0.74
N ILE A 73 20.59 -3.89 1.46
CA ILE A 73 20.83 -3.45 2.85
C ILE A 73 21.11 -4.61 3.80
N ALA A 74 20.59 -5.80 3.51
CA ALA A 74 20.79 -6.96 4.35
C ALA A 74 22.25 -7.42 4.35
N GLU A 75 22.87 -7.44 3.17
CA GLU A 75 24.26 -7.83 2.98
C GLU A 75 25.23 -6.70 3.32
N SER A 76 24.91 -5.47 2.91
CA SER A 76 25.83 -4.33 3.05
C SER A 76 25.86 -3.70 4.44
N LEU A 77 24.82 -3.89 5.25
CA LEU A 77 24.70 -3.22 6.55
C LEU A 77 24.19 -4.13 7.66
N ILE A 78 23.04 -4.80 7.48
CA ILE A 78 22.40 -5.56 8.57
C ILE A 78 23.29 -6.75 9.00
N GLY A 79 23.80 -7.52 8.05
CA GLY A 79 24.69 -8.67 8.31
C GLY A 79 25.92 -8.28 9.13
N PRO A 80 26.75 -7.31 8.67
CA PRO A 80 27.88 -6.80 9.44
C PRO A 80 27.51 -6.31 10.84
N CYS A 81 26.45 -5.50 10.97
CA CYS A 81 26.00 -5.00 12.27
C CYS A 81 25.64 -6.13 13.25
N ILE A 82 24.91 -7.15 12.79
CA ILE A 82 24.57 -8.31 13.64
C ILE A 82 25.84 -9.05 14.07
N LYS A 83 26.78 -9.23 13.14
CA LYS A 83 28.04 -9.93 13.39
C LYS A 83 28.88 -9.21 14.44
N ASP A 84 29.03 -7.90 14.35
CA ASP A 84 29.80 -7.09 15.30
C ASP A 84 29.19 -7.14 16.71
N VAL A 85 27.86 -7.01 16.81
CA VAL A 85 27.14 -7.12 18.11
C VAL A 85 27.35 -8.51 18.72
N VAL A 86 27.17 -9.58 17.94
CA VAL A 86 27.34 -10.95 18.42
C VAL A 86 28.79 -11.24 18.77
N HIS A 87 29.76 -10.71 18.01
CA HIS A 87 31.19 -10.84 18.31
C HIS A 87 31.52 -10.21 19.66
N CYS A 88 31.10 -8.96 19.89
CA CYS A 88 31.37 -8.23 21.13
C CYS A 88 30.68 -8.86 22.35
N MET A 89 29.44 -9.34 22.19
CA MET A 89 28.62 -9.81 23.32
C MET A 89 28.75 -11.31 23.61
N LEU A 90 28.95 -12.13 22.57
CA LEU A 90 28.86 -13.60 22.63
C LEU A 90 30.12 -14.30 22.10
N GLY A 91 31.10 -13.55 21.59
CA GLY A 91 32.41 -14.03 21.15
C GLY A 91 32.45 -14.55 19.70
N GLU A 92 33.69 -14.73 19.21
CA GLU A 92 34.01 -15.11 17.82
C GLU A 92 33.28 -16.36 17.33
N LYS A 93 33.16 -17.38 18.19
CA LYS A 93 32.49 -18.64 17.80
C LYS A 93 31.00 -18.44 17.50
N ALA A 94 30.32 -17.56 18.24
CA ALA A 94 28.93 -17.21 17.98
C ALA A 94 28.81 -16.33 16.74
N ALA A 95 29.74 -15.39 16.54
CA ALA A 95 29.76 -14.51 15.37
C ALA A 95 29.91 -15.28 14.05
N LYS A 96 30.79 -16.30 13.99
CA LYS A 96 30.93 -17.16 12.81
C LYS A 96 29.66 -17.94 12.45
N ARG A 97 28.78 -18.22 13.41
CA ARG A 97 27.47 -18.86 13.12
C ARG A 97 26.52 -17.91 12.37
N ILE A 98 26.71 -16.60 12.49
CA ILE A 98 25.90 -15.61 11.75
C ILE A 98 26.17 -15.67 10.25
N ASP A 99 27.39 -16.04 9.84
CA ASP A 99 27.75 -16.22 8.43
C ASP A 99 26.93 -17.34 7.75
N MET A 100 26.28 -18.22 8.53
CA MET A 100 25.36 -19.24 8.02
C MET A 100 24.01 -18.66 7.57
N VAL A 101 23.64 -17.44 8.01
CA VAL A 101 22.37 -16.82 7.64
C VAL A 101 22.50 -16.25 6.24
N PRO A 102 21.79 -16.77 5.22
CA PRO A 102 21.94 -16.27 3.87
C PRO A 102 21.23 -14.93 3.71
N LEU A 103 22.00 -13.86 3.52
CA LEU A 103 21.53 -12.47 3.45
C LEU A 103 21.83 -11.77 2.11
N SER A 104 22.29 -12.52 1.11
CA SER A 104 22.59 -11.94 -0.21
C SER A 104 21.34 -11.37 -0.88
N ASN A 105 21.54 -10.35 -1.72
CA ASN A 105 20.45 -9.70 -2.48
C ASN A 105 19.51 -10.71 -3.17
N ASN A 106 20.07 -11.71 -3.85
CA ASN A 106 19.29 -12.74 -4.56
C ASN A 106 18.54 -13.67 -3.61
N THR A 107 19.09 -13.92 -2.42
CA THR A 107 18.40 -14.71 -1.40
C THR A 107 17.20 -13.94 -0.88
N LEU A 108 17.38 -12.67 -0.53
CA LEU A 108 16.28 -11.83 -0.05
C LEU A 108 15.15 -11.76 -1.06
N SER A 109 15.45 -11.52 -2.34
CA SER A 109 14.44 -11.51 -3.41
C SER A 109 13.64 -12.82 -3.45
N ARG A 110 14.32 -13.97 -3.40
CA ARG A 110 13.64 -15.28 -3.35
C ARG A 110 12.77 -15.45 -2.10
N ARG A 111 13.26 -15.06 -0.93
CA ARG A 111 12.53 -15.18 0.35
C ARG A 111 11.31 -14.26 0.38
N ILE A 112 11.43 -13.06 -0.17
CA ILE A 112 10.33 -12.11 -0.32
C ILE A 112 9.24 -12.69 -1.24
N ASN A 113 9.62 -13.30 -2.37
CA ASN A 113 8.67 -13.97 -3.24
C ASN A 113 7.96 -15.14 -2.54
N ASP A 114 8.72 -16.01 -1.87
CA ASP A 114 8.15 -17.14 -1.10
C ASP A 114 7.11 -16.64 -0.07
N MET A 115 7.46 -15.61 0.71
CA MET A 115 6.58 -15.01 1.73
C MET A 115 5.37 -14.31 1.12
N SER A 116 5.56 -13.61 -0.01
CA SER A 116 4.48 -12.95 -0.73
C SER A 116 3.45 -13.96 -1.22
N ASN A 117 3.89 -15.09 -1.78
CA ASN A 117 3.00 -16.15 -2.25
C ASN A 117 2.23 -16.82 -1.10
N ASN A 118 2.89 -17.00 0.06
CA ASN A 118 2.22 -17.49 1.27
C ASN A 118 1.12 -16.52 1.74
N VAL A 119 1.43 -15.22 1.82
CA VAL A 119 0.45 -14.18 2.17
C VAL A 119 -0.70 -14.10 1.16
N GLU A 120 -0.41 -14.18 -0.14
CA GLU A 120 -1.42 -14.22 -1.20
C GLU A 120 -2.36 -15.42 -1.02
N THR A 121 -1.82 -16.61 -0.75
CA THR A 121 -2.61 -17.82 -0.50
C THR A 121 -3.55 -17.62 0.70
N ILE A 122 -3.06 -17.03 1.78
CA ILE A 122 -3.88 -16.70 2.96
C ILE A 122 -5.01 -15.74 2.60
N ILE A 123 -4.70 -14.66 1.87
CA ILE A 123 -5.70 -13.66 1.44
C ILE A 123 -6.77 -14.32 0.58
N VAL A 124 -6.38 -15.09 -0.44
CA VAL A 124 -7.30 -15.77 -1.35
C VAL A 124 -8.22 -16.73 -0.59
N GLN A 125 -7.70 -17.49 0.38
CA GLN A 125 -8.53 -18.37 1.20
C GLN A 125 -9.53 -17.58 2.06
N ARG A 126 -9.11 -16.47 2.67
CA ARG A 126 -10.02 -15.63 3.47
C ARG A 126 -11.09 -14.98 2.62
N VAL A 127 -10.75 -14.48 1.44
CA VAL A 127 -11.72 -13.90 0.49
C VAL A 127 -12.74 -14.95 0.06
N LYS A 128 -12.32 -16.18 -0.23
CA LYS A 128 -13.23 -17.29 -0.58
C LYS A 128 -14.18 -17.67 0.55
N ASN A 129 -13.72 -17.60 1.79
CA ASN A 129 -14.53 -17.89 2.98
C ASN A 129 -15.37 -16.67 3.43
N SER A 130 -15.12 -15.50 2.85
CA SER A 130 -15.81 -14.28 3.21
C SER A 130 -17.23 -14.28 2.66
N PRO A 131 -18.24 -13.91 3.46
CA PRO A 131 -19.61 -13.76 2.98
C PRO A 131 -19.79 -12.62 1.97
N TYR A 132 -18.99 -11.57 2.10
CA TYR A 132 -19.03 -10.39 1.25
C TYR A 132 -17.61 -9.94 0.97
N TYR A 133 -17.36 -9.45 -0.24
CA TYR A 133 -16.12 -8.75 -0.54
C TYR A 133 -16.37 -7.62 -1.53
N ALA A 134 -15.53 -6.60 -1.45
CA ALA A 134 -15.46 -5.52 -2.42
C ALA A 134 -14.07 -5.53 -3.05
N ILE A 135 -13.99 -5.10 -4.30
CA ILE A 135 -12.74 -4.95 -5.04
C ILE A 135 -12.54 -3.46 -5.34
N GLN A 136 -11.31 -3.00 -5.13
CA GLN A 136 -10.83 -1.69 -5.53
C GLN A 136 -9.77 -1.85 -6.61
N LEU A 137 -10.02 -1.23 -7.75
CA LEU A 137 -9.07 -1.09 -8.83
C LEU A 137 -8.58 0.36 -8.87
N ASP A 138 -7.28 0.53 -8.98
CA ASP A 138 -6.68 1.84 -9.18
C ASP A 138 -5.47 1.73 -10.13
N GLU A 139 -5.38 2.69 -11.04
CA GLU A 139 -4.39 2.72 -12.11
C GLU A 139 -3.52 3.97 -11.95
N SER A 140 -2.20 3.80 -12.06
CA SER A 140 -1.28 4.92 -12.14
C SER A 140 -0.12 4.59 -13.08
N SER A 141 0.55 5.62 -13.59
CA SER A 141 1.75 5.44 -14.42
C SER A 141 3.01 5.53 -13.56
N ASP A 142 3.98 4.65 -13.80
CA ASP A 142 5.28 4.71 -13.14
C ASP A 142 6.23 5.75 -13.76
N GLU A 143 7.46 5.86 -13.24
CA GLU A 143 8.49 6.79 -13.76
C GLU A 143 8.91 6.48 -15.20
N ALA A 144 8.66 5.27 -15.70
CA ALA A 144 8.92 4.84 -17.07
C ALA A 144 7.67 4.98 -17.97
N ASN A 145 6.60 5.62 -17.47
CA ASN A 145 5.32 5.79 -18.14
C ASN A 145 4.60 4.46 -18.46
N LEU A 146 4.89 3.40 -17.70
CA LEU A 146 4.18 2.14 -17.76
C LEU A 146 2.95 2.23 -16.85
N ALA A 147 1.78 1.88 -17.37
CA ALA A 147 0.56 1.82 -16.57
C ALA A 147 0.59 0.62 -15.63
N ILE A 148 0.37 0.86 -14.34
CA ILE A 148 0.37 -0.13 -13.27
C ILE A 148 -1.02 -0.17 -12.66
N LEU A 149 -1.62 -1.37 -12.64
CA LEU A 149 -2.90 -1.65 -12.02
C LEU A 149 -2.69 -2.28 -10.64
N LEU A 150 -3.26 -1.66 -9.61
CA LEU A 150 -3.38 -2.21 -8.27
C LEU A 150 -4.79 -2.76 -8.07
N LEU A 151 -4.88 -3.97 -7.51
CA LEU A 151 -6.13 -4.55 -7.05
C LEU A 151 -6.09 -4.75 -5.53
N PHE A 152 -6.94 -4.04 -4.82
CA PHE A 152 -7.22 -4.28 -3.41
C PHE A 152 -8.52 -5.04 -3.24
N VAL A 153 -8.57 -5.90 -2.22
CA VAL A 153 -9.76 -6.62 -1.82
C VAL A 153 -10.07 -6.29 -0.37
N ARG A 154 -11.34 -5.98 -0.11
CA ARG A 154 -11.90 -5.77 1.21
C ARG A 154 -12.88 -6.88 1.50
N TYR A 155 -12.70 -7.60 2.59
CA TYR A 155 -13.47 -8.80 2.89
C TYR A 155 -13.72 -8.93 4.39
N VAL A 156 -14.65 -9.80 4.77
CA VAL A 156 -15.01 -10.08 6.16
C VAL A 156 -14.31 -11.37 6.59
N ASN A 157 -13.47 -11.28 7.61
CA ASN A 157 -12.81 -12.41 8.26
C ASN A 157 -13.11 -12.39 9.75
N GLU A 158 -13.67 -13.48 10.28
CA GLU A 158 -14.00 -13.61 11.71
C GLU A 158 -14.84 -12.44 12.26
N GLY A 159 -15.75 -11.91 11.43
CA GLY A 159 -16.63 -10.80 11.80
C GLY A 159 -16.01 -9.40 11.70
N LEU A 160 -14.75 -9.29 11.28
CA LEU A 160 -14.05 -8.03 11.07
C LEU A 160 -13.77 -7.78 9.60
N VAL A 161 -13.83 -6.51 9.18
CA VAL A 161 -13.40 -6.11 7.84
C VAL A 161 -11.88 -5.99 7.78
N GLU A 162 -11.31 -6.60 6.75
CA GLU A 162 -9.88 -6.52 6.44
C GLU A 162 -9.67 -6.09 4.98
N ASP A 163 -8.61 -5.32 4.75
CA ASP A 163 -8.21 -4.82 3.43
C ASP A 163 -6.81 -5.35 3.09
N ASP A 164 -6.61 -5.91 1.90
CA ASP A 164 -5.30 -6.36 1.42
C ASP A 164 -5.09 -6.05 -0.07
N LEU A 165 -3.81 -5.91 -0.45
CA LEU A 165 -3.39 -5.92 -1.86
C LEU A 165 -3.44 -7.35 -2.39
N LEU A 166 -4.28 -7.59 -3.39
CA LEU A 166 -4.34 -8.89 -4.08
C LEU A 166 -3.24 -8.98 -5.14
N PHE A 167 -3.11 -7.99 -6.03
CA PHE A 167 -2.05 -7.96 -7.03
C PHE A 167 -1.64 -6.53 -7.42
N CYS A 168 -0.45 -6.42 -8.03
CA CYS A 168 0.12 -5.18 -8.57
C CYS A 168 0.81 -5.50 -9.90
N ARG A 169 0.14 -5.23 -11.04
CA ARG A 169 0.62 -5.69 -12.35
C ARG A 169 0.71 -4.57 -13.36
N PRO A 170 1.71 -4.60 -14.26
CA PRO A 170 1.72 -3.71 -15.41
C PRO A 170 0.60 -4.07 -16.38
N LEU A 171 0.02 -3.05 -17.02
CA LEU A 171 -0.83 -3.21 -18.20
C LEU A 171 0.09 -3.17 -19.42
N GLU A 172 0.41 -4.36 -19.95
CA GLU A 172 1.45 -4.54 -20.98
C GLU A 172 1.03 -4.05 -22.37
N GLU A 173 -0.27 -4.05 -22.67
CA GLU A 173 -0.80 -3.67 -23.97
C GLU A 173 -1.44 -2.27 -23.95
N ARG A 174 -2.74 -2.21 -23.67
CA ARG A 174 -3.54 -0.99 -23.61
C ARG A 174 -4.17 -0.86 -22.23
N THR A 175 -4.63 0.35 -21.93
CA THR A 175 -5.37 0.67 -20.71
C THR A 175 -6.88 0.67 -20.98
N THR A 176 -7.37 -0.29 -21.78
CA THR A 176 -8.80 -0.37 -22.09
C THR A 176 -9.56 -1.11 -20.98
N GLY A 177 -10.87 -0.90 -20.92
CA GLY A 177 -11.72 -1.64 -19.97
C GLY A 177 -11.70 -3.16 -20.19
N GLU A 178 -11.45 -3.61 -21.43
CA GLU A 178 -11.33 -5.04 -21.76
C GLU A 178 -10.04 -5.63 -21.17
N ASP A 179 -8.91 -4.94 -21.28
CA ASP A 179 -7.63 -5.38 -20.71
C ASP A 179 -7.73 -5.52 -19.19
N ILE A 180 -8.34 -4.52 -18.54
CA ILE A 180 -8.59 -4.54 -17.09
C ILE A 180 -9.53 -5.70 -16.73
N PHE A 181 -10.60 -5.92 -17.50
CA PHE A 181 -11.54 -7.03 -17.25
C PHE A 181 -10.85 -8.40 -17.39
N ASN A 182 -10.07 -8.59 -18.44
CA ASN A 182 -9.33 -9.83 -18.69
C ASN A 182 -8.29 -10.10 -17.60
N LEU A 183 -7.58 -9.07 -17.15
CA LEU A 183 -6.57 -9.19 -16.10
C LEU A 183 -7.20 -9.52 -14.73
N THR A 184 -8.38 -8.99 -14.45
CA THR A 184 -9.07 -9.15 -13.16
C THR A 184 -9.96 -10.39 -13.12
N ASN A 185 -10.46 -10.86 -14.26
CA ASN A 185 -11.34 -12.02 -14.44
C ASN A 185 -12.55 -12.01 -13.46
N VAL A 186 -13.10 -10.82 -13.18
CA VAL A 186 -14.21 -10.66 -12.24
C VAL A 186 -15.52 -11.14 -12.90
N ALA A 187 -16.37 -11.83 -12.14
CA ALA A 187 -17.63 -12.39 -12.62
C ALA A 187 -18.53 -11.34 -13.31
N SER A 188 -19.38 -11.78 -14.23
CA SER A 188 -20.26 -10.92 -15.03
C SER A 188 -21.38 -10.21 -14.25
N LYS A 189 -21.58 -10.53 -12.96
CA LYS A 189 -22.56 -9.89 -12.07
C LYS A 189 -21.85 -9.11 -10.96
N VAL A 190 -21.38 -7.91 -11.28
CA VAL A 190 -20.69 -6.99 -10.35
C VAL A 190 -21.39 -5.63 -10.36
N SER A 191 -21.57 -5.06 -9.17
CA SER A 191 -21.98 -3.66 -9.03
C SER A 191 -20.75 -2.77 -9.05
N TRP A 192 -20.70 -1.80 -9.97
CA TRP A 192 -19.59 -0.87 -10.12
C TRP A 192 -19.93 0.46 -9.47
N THR A 193 -19.04 0.97 -8.63
CA THR A 193 -19.15 2.31 -8.02
C THR A 193 -17.89 3.10 -8.31
N HIS A 194 -18.05 4.31 -8.86
CA HIS A 194 -16.92 5.21 -9.08
C HIS A 194 -16.47 5.87 -7.78
N TYR A 195 -15.15 5.88 -7.53
CA TYR A 195 -14.52 6.63 -6.45
C TYR A 195 -14.86 8.12 -6.48
N SER A 196 -15.20 8.67 -5.32
CA SER A 196 -15.55 10.09 -5.17
C SER A 196 -14.38 11.03 -5.44
N ILE A 197 -13.13 10.59 -5.24
CA ILE A 197 -11.90 11.40 -5.47
C ILE A 197 -11.69 11.68 -6.97
N HIS A 198 -11.83 10.67 -7.85
CA HIS A 198 -11.66 10.87 -9.30
C HIS A 198 -12.76 11.71 -9.93
N ARG A 199 -13.99 11.63 -9.41
CA ARG A 199 -15.09 12.43 -9.96
C ARG A 199 -14.88 13.95 -9.73
N GLN A 200 -14.04 14.37 -8.78
CA GLN A 200 -13.67 15.79 -8.63
C GLN A 200 -12.81 16.29 -9.80
N ALA A 201 -11.96 15.44 -10.39
CA ALA A 201 -11.23 15.78 -11.61
C ALA A 201 -12.15 15.95 -12.83
N LEU A 202 -13.37 15.38 -12.80
CA LEU A 202 -14.38 15.65 -13.83
C LEU A 202 -15.00 17.04 -13.68
N ALA A 203 -15.02 17.61 -12.47
CA ALA A 203 -15.54 18.96 -12.24
C ALA A 203 -14.69 20.03 -12.93
N THR A 204 -13.37 19.80 -13.11
CA THR A 204 -12.49 20.72 -13.84
C THR A 204 -12.63 20.59 -15.36
N LYS A 205 -12.99 19.41 -15.88
CA LYS A 205 -13.28 19.22 -17.32
C LYS A 205 -14.49 20.04 -17.80
N ARG A 206 -15.38 20.44 -16.88
CA ARG A 206 -16.56 21.28 -17.14
C ARG A 206 -16.40 22.70 -16.61
N MET A 207 -15.16 23.17 -16.46
CA MET A 207 -14.85 24.52 -16.03
C MET A 207 -15.23 25.53 -17.13
N PRO A 208 -15.73 26.73 -16.77
CA PRO A 208 -15.96 27.82 -17.73
C PRO A 208 -14.71 28.13 -18.55
N GLU A 209 -14.89 28.45 -19.84
CA GLU A 209 -13.77 28.67 -20.79
C GLU A 209 -12.78 29.74 -20.29
N GLY A 210 -13.26 30.86 -19.75
CA GLY A 210 -12.37 31.91 -19.23
C GLY A 210 -11.48 31.46 -18.05
N LEU A 211 -11.99 30.61 -17.16
CA LEU A 211 -11.18 30.06 -16.06
C LEU A 211 -10.21 28.99 -16.55
N LYS A 212 -10.63 28.19 -17.54
CA LYS A 212 -9.75 27.21 -18.18
C LYS A 212 -8.57 27.91 -18.87
N GLU A 213 -8.81 29.02 -19.55
CA GLU A 213 -7.75 29.82 -20.17
C GLU A 213 -6.74 30.33 -19.13
N VAL A 214 -7.22 30.86 -18.00
CA VAL A 214 -6.35 31.31 -16.89
C VAL A 214 -5.50 30.14 -16.37
N LEU A 215 -6.10 28.97 -16.18
CA LEU A 215 -5.42 27.75 -15.75
C LEU A 215 -4.33 27.31 -16.73
N ASP A 216 -4.66 27.26 -18.03
CA ASP A 216 -3.73 26.85 -19.09
C ASP A 216 -2.56 27.85 -19.21
N ASN A 217 -2.84 29.15 -19.09
CA ASN A 217 -1.83 30.21 -19.09
C ASN A 217 -0.89 30.09 -17.88
N ALA A 218 -1.44 29.84 -16.70
CA ALA A 218 -0.66 29.61 -15.48
C ALA A 218 0.28 28.40 -15.63
N VAL A 219 -0.20 27.28 -16.17
CA VAL A 219 0.62 26.07 -16.43
C VAL A 219 1.74 26.38 -17.42
N LYS A 220 1.46 27.10 -18.52
CA LYS A 220 2.49 27.50 -19.51
C LYS A 220 3.58 28.38 -18.89
N MET A 221 3.22 29.32 -18.02
CA MET A 221 4.18 30.17 -17.30
C MET A 221 5.13 29.35 -16.41
N VAL A 222 4.57 28.46 -15.59
CA VAL A 222 5.35 27.58 -14.71
C VAL A 222 6.27 26.70 -15.54
N ASN A 223 5.75 26.08 -16.59
CA ASN A 223 6.53 25.22 -17.47
C ASN A 223 7.67 25.99 -18.15
N PHE A 224 7.47 27.24 -18.56
CA PHE A 224 8.56 28.04 -19.14
C PHE A 224 9.71 28.26 -18.15
N ILE A 225 9.41 28.64 -16.90
CA ILE A 225 10.43 28.85 -15.85
C ILE A 225 11.11 27.53 -15.49
N LYS A 226 10.35 26.42 -15.43
CA LYS A 226 10.85 25.11 -15.02
C LYS A 226 11.50 24.29 -16.15
N SER A 227 11.25 24.63 -17.41
CA SER A 227 11.73 23.87 -18.58
C SER A 227 13.25 23.83 -18.70
N ARG A 228 13.95 24.85 -18.19
CA ARG A 228 15.41 24.95 -18.21
C ARG A 228 15.94 25.06 -16.80
N SER A 229 16.92 24.22 -16.46
CA SER A 229 17.60 24.25 -15.16
C SER A 229 18.20 25.61 -14.84
N THR A 230 18.71 26.32 -15.86
CA THR A 230 19.21 27.69 -15.73
C THR A 230 18.12 28.67 -15.31
N ASN A 231 16.95 28.66 -15.96
CA ASN A 231 15.82 29.52 -15.60
C ASN A 231 15.36 29.26 -14.17
N SER A 232 15.28 27.98 -13.78
CA SER A 232 14.93 27.60 -12.40
C SER A 232 15.94 28.11 -11.37
N ARG A 233 17.24 28.05 -11.68
CA ARG A 233 18.31 28.55 -10.80
C ARG A 233 18.29 30.07 -10.69
N ILE A 234 18.10 30.77 -11.81
CA ILE A 234 18.00 32.24 -11.83
C ILE A 234 16.79 32.70 -11.03
N PHE A 235 15.63 32.07 -11.25
CA PHE A 235 14.42 32.37 -10.51
C PHE A 235 14.57 32.11 -9.01
N HIS A 236 15.28 31.05 -8.63
CA HIS A 236 15.57 30.75 -7.23
C HIS A 236 16.38 31.85 -6.54
N VAL A 237 17.50 32.27 -7.17
CA VAL A 237 18.33 33.38 -6.64
C VAL A 237 17.53 34.67 -6.57
N LEU A 238 16.70 34.96 -7.58
CA LEU A 238 15.83 36.14 -7.57
C LEU A 238 14.85 36.12 -6.37
N CYS A 239 14.22 34.99 -6.09
CA CYS A 239 13.34 34.85 -4.93
C CYS A 239 14.08 35.02 -3.60
N GLU A 240 15.31 34.49 -3.48
CA GLU A 240 16.13 34.68 -2.28
C GLU A 240 16.49 36.15 -2.07
N GLU A 241 16.92 36.85 -3.13
CA GLU A 241 17.28 38.28 -3.06
C GLU A 241 16.07 39.18 -2.74
N MET A 242 14.88 38.80 -3.23
CA MET A 242 13.63 39.52 -2.97
C MET A 242 12.99 39.17 -1.61
N GLY A 243 13.56 38.22 -0.85
CA GLY A 243 13.03 37.80 0.45
C GLY A 243 11.67 37.12 0.35
N SER A 244 11.41 36.41 -0.75
CA SER A 244 10.13 35.79 -1.04
C SER A 244 9.78 34.66 -0.07
N ILE A 245 8.47 34.42 0.12
CA ILE A 245 7.94 33.32 0.96
C ILE A 245 8.37 31.94 0.41
N HIS A 246 8.58 31.87 -0.90
CA HIS A 246 8.99 30.67 -1.61
C HIS A 246 10.17 30.97 -2.51
N ASP A 247 11.11 30.03 -2.54
CA ASP A 247 12.36 30.12 -3.28
C ASP A 247 12.30 29.40 -4.63
N CYS A 248 11.20 28.67 -4.93
CA CYS A 248 11.06 27.93 -6.17
C CYS A 248 9.61 27.61 -6.54
N LEU A 249 9.32 27.59 -7.84
CA LEU A 249 8.07 27.06 -8.37
C LEU A 249 8.06 25.53 -8.39
N LEU A 250 6.86 24.95 -8.19
CA LEU A 250 6.60 23.52 -8.25
C LEU A 250 6.47 23.06 -9.70
N THR A 251 7.00 21.87 -10.03
CA THR A 251 6.82 21.25 -11.36
C THR A 251 5.45 20.62 -11.48
N HIS A 252 4.77 20.83 -12.61
CA HIS A 252 3.58 20.08 -12.97
C HIS A 252 3.95 18.81 -13.76
N THR A 253 3.29 17.71 -13.46
CA THR A 253 3.19 16.54 -14.34
C THR A 253 1.71 16.23 -14.54
N GLU A 254 1.28 15.99 -15.78
CA GLU A 254 -0.14 15.77 -16.15
C GLU A 254 -0.82 14.68 -15.29
N VAL A 255 -0.04 13.74 -14.77
CA VAL A 255 -0.47 12.54 -14.04
C VAL A 255 -1.11 12.85 -12.67
N ARG A 256 -0.88 14.02 -12.06
CA ARG A 256 -1.37 14.32 -10.69
C ARG A 256 -1.98 15.71 -10.56
N TRP A 257 -3.24 15.80 -10.95
CA TRP A 257 -4.09 17.00 -10.85
C TRP A 257 -4.13 17.64 -9.43
N LEU A 258 -3.93 16.85 -8.36
CA LEU A 258 -3.83 17.34 -6.98
C LEU A 258 -2.66 18.31 -6.75
N SER A 259 -1.61 18.23 -7.58
CA SER A 259 -0.47 19.17 -7.52
C SER A 259 -0.80 20.56 -8.07
N LEU A 260 -1.84 20.67 -8.90
CA LEU A 260 -2.20 21.90 -9.61
C LEU A 260 -2.63 23.01 -8.66
N GLY A 261 -3.37 22.68 -7.59
CA GLY A 261 -3.71 23.67 -6.56
C GLY A 261 -2.50 24.29 -5.87
N LYS A 262 -1.48 23.48 -5.53
CA LYS A 262 -0.24 23.98 -4.91
C LYS A 262 0.55 24.87 -5.87
N ILE A 263 0.53 24.53 -7.16
CA ILE A 263 1.17 25.32 -8.20
C ILE A 263 0.50 26.69 -8.33
N LEU A 264 -0.82 26.74 -8.39
CA LEU A 264 -1.58 27.99 -8.54
C LEU A 264 -1.40 28.92 -7.34
N VAL A 265 -1.46 28.38 -6.11
CA VAL A 265 -1.18 29.15 -4.88
C VAL A 265 0.22 29.77 -4.95
N ARG A 266 1.23 28.96 -5.26
CA ARG A 266 2.62 29.43 -5.30
C ARG A 266 2.87 30.42 -6.44
N LEU A 267 2.23 30.23 -7.60
CA LEU A 267 2.29 31.17 -8.71
C LEU A 267 1.71 32.53 -8.31
N PHE A 268 0.59 32.54 -7.59
CA PHE A 268 -0.06 33.77 -7.14
C PHE A 268 0.75 34.50 -6.05
N GLU A 269 1.33 33.75 -5.12
CA GLU A 269 2.21 34.31 -4.07
C GLU A 269 3.48 34.93 -4.67
N LEU A 270 4.06 34.31 -5.70
CA LEU A 270 5.29 34.76 -6.37
C LEU A 270 5.06 35.68 -7.59
N LYS A 271 3.86 36.24 -7.75
CA LYS A 271 3.50 37.02 -8.95
C LYS A 271 4.46 38.19 -9.23
N THR A 272 5.01 38.81 -8.19
CA THR A 272 5.93 39.96 -8.31
C THR A 272 7.28 39.52 -8.86
N GLU A 273 7.83 38.44 -8.31
CA GLU A 273 9.08 37.82 -8.73
C GLU A 273 8.98 37.29 -10.16
N ILE A 274 7.84 36.68 -10.49
CA ILE A 274 7.58 36.18 -11.85
C ILE A 274 7.52 37.32 -12.86
N LEU A 275 6.89 38.44 -12.50
CA LEU A 275 6.86 39.63 -13.34
C LEU A 275 8.27 40.18 -13.59
N VAL A 276 9.09 40.30 -12.53
CA VAL A 276 10.50 40.72 -12.64
C VAL A 276 11.31 39.75 -13.49
N PHE A 277 11.11 38.44 -13.32
CA PHE A 277 11.76 37.42 -14.12
C PHE A 277 11.44 37.56 -15.62
N PHE A 278 10.17 37.79 -15.97
CA PHE A 278 9.74 37.94 -17.36
C PHE A 278 10.18 39.25 -18.01
N ASN A 279 10.46 40.30 -17.24
CA ASN A 279 11.10 41.52 -17.76
C ASN A 279 12.51 41.23 -18.30
N SER A 280 13.23 40.29 -17.67
CA SER A 280 14.57 39.86 -18.10
C SER A 280 14.53 38.70 -19.10
N HIS A 281 13.46 37.91 -19.09
CA HIS A 281 13.26 36.73 -19.92
C HIS A 281 11.91 36.82 -20.63
N PRO A 282 11.84 37.47 -21.81
CA PRO A 282 10.58 37.73 -22.49
C PRO A 282 9.73 36.48 -22.69
N PHE A 283 8.47 36.55 -22.23
CA PHE A 283 7.48 35.48 -22.37
C PHE A 283 6.15 36.08 -22.81
N HIS A 284 5.51 35.49 -23.83
CA HIS A 284 4.33 36.06 -24.49
C HIS A 284 3.10 36.25 -23.57
N LEU A 285 3.03 35.56 -22.43
CA LEU A 285 1.94 35.72 -21.44
C LEU A 285 2.31 36.62 -20.26
N ALA A 286 3.49 37.26 -20.26
CA ALA A 286 3.95 38.07 -19.12
C ALA A 286 2.94 39.18 -18.74
N SER A 287 2.25 39.78 -19.72
CA SER A 287 1.22 40.80 -19.50
C SER A 287 0.01 40.31 -18.68
N CYS A 288 -0.23 39.00 -18.59
CA CYS A 288 -1.26 38.44 -17.72
C CYS A 288 -0.99 38.76 -16.23
N MET A 289 0.28 38.87 -15.82
CA MET A 289 0.67 39.19 -14.45
C MET A 289 0.38 40.64 -14.06
N GLU A 290 0.14 41.52 -15.03
CA GLU A 290 -0.25 42.91 -14.80
C GLU A 290 -1.77 43.11 -14.91
N ASN A 291 -2.49 42.10 -15.43
CA ASN A 291 -3.93 42.14 -15.61
C ASN A 291 -4.65 41.77 -14.30
N ASN A 292 -5.25 42.77 -13.65
CA ASN A 292 -5.99 42.58 -12.39
C ASN A 292 -7.14 41.58 -12.48
N VAL A 293 -7.86 41.51 -13.61
CA VAL A 293 -8.98 40.55 -13.80
C VAL A 293 -8.45 39.13 -13.89
N TRP A 294 -7.31 38.95 -14.58
CA TRP A 294 -6.64 37.68 -14.69
C TRP A 294 -6.09 37.22 -13.32
N LEU A 295 -5.44 38.13 -12.57
CA LEU A 295 -4.94 37.84 -11.22
C LEU A 295 -6.06 37.47 -10.24
N GLN A 296 -7.21 38.14 -10.30
CA GLN A 296 -8.38 37.77 -9.49
C GLN A 296 -8.87 36.36 -9.83
N SER A 297 -8.90 36.02 -11.12
CA SER A 297 -9.27 34.67 -11.58
C SER A 297 -8.25 33.62 -11.15
N LEU A 298 -6.95 33.95 -11.20
CA LEU A 298 -5.87 33.08 -10.70
C LEU A 298 -6.00 32.85 -9.19
N ALA A 299 -6.21 33.90 -8.40
CA ALA A 299 -6.42 33.80 -6.95
C ALA A 299 -7.62 32.91 -6.62
N TYR A 300 -8.73 33.10 -7.33
CA TYR A 300 -9.92 32.28 -7.19
C TYR A 300 -9.64 30.79 -7.49
N LEU A 301 -8.93 30.50 -8.59
CA LEU A 301 -8.54 29.13 -8.92
C LEU A 301 -7.63 28.54 -7.82
N ALA A 302 -6.67 29.31 -7.32
CA ALA A 302 -5.81 28.87 -6.22
C ALA A 302 -6.62 28.49 -4.97
N ASP A 303 -7.62 29.29 -4.58
CA ASP A 303 -8.50 29.02 -3.44
C ASP A 303 -9.38 27.78 -3.65
N ILE A 304 -10.03 27.67 -4.82
CA ILE A 304 -10.92 26.54 -5.13
C ILE A 304 -10.13 25.24 -5.20
N PHE A 305 -9.01 25.21 -5.90
CA PHE A 305 -8.17 24.01 -5.97
C PHE A 305 -7.58 23.65 -4.61
N SER A 306 -7.28 24.63 -3.75
CA SER A 306 -6.86 24.35 -2.37
C SER A 306 -7.96 23.68 -1.55
N ARG A 307 -9.22 24.13 -1.69
CA ARG A 307 -10.38 23.50 -1.05
C ARG A 307 -10.64 22.08 -1.58
N ILE A 308 -10.52 21.88 -2.90
CA ILE A 308 -10.64 20.56 -3.53
C ILE A 308 -9.53 19.64 -3.01
N ASN A 309 -8.29 20.11 -2.96
CA ASN A 309 -7.16 19.37 -2.42
C ASN A 309 -7.38 18.99 -0.96
N TYR A 310 -7.86 19.92 -0.13
CA TYR A 310 -8.20 19.64 1.26
C TYR A 310 -9.27 18.55 1.36
N LEU A 311 -10.33 18.63 0.54
CA LEU A 311 -11.35 17.58 0.48
C LEU A 311 -10.69 16.23 0.16
N ASN A 312 -9.87 16.12 -0.88
CA ASN A 312 -9.20 14.86 -1.22
C ASN A 312 -8.35 14.30 -0.09
N PHE A 313 -7.50 15.13 0.52
CA PHE A 313 -6.70 14.70 1.67
C PHE A 313 -7.58 14.23 2.82
N SER A 314 -8.71 14.90 3.08
CA SER A 314 -9.63 14.45 4.10
C SER A 314 -10.21 13.07 3.75
N LEU A 315 -10.60 12.84 2.48
CA LEU A 315 -11.19 11.57 2.01
C LEU A 315 -10.21 10.39 2.04
N GLN A 316 -8.91 10.64 2.02
CA GLN A 316 -7.84 9.62 2.11
C GLN A 316 -7.56 9.14 3.55
N GLY A 317 -8.53 9.29 4.47
CA GLY A 317 -8.39 8.79 5.83
C GLY A 317 -8.48 7.26 5.91
N LEU A 318 -7.95 6.69 7.00
CA LEU A 318 -8.27 5.33 7.43
C LEU A 318 -9.72 5.27 7.92
N ASN A 319 -10.42 4.16 7.67
CA ASN A 319 -11.79 3.91 8.13
C ASN A 319 -12.85 4.94 7.67
N VAL A 320 -12.61 5.64 6.56
CA VAL A 320 -13.63 6.48 5.95
C VAL A 320 -14.74 5.56 5.42
N THR A 321 -15.98 5.92 5.74
CA THR A 321 -17.19 5.31 5.19
C THR A 321 -17.79 6.21 4.13
N VAL A 322 -18.69 5.65 3.34
CA VAL A 322 -19.45 6.40 2.32
C VAL A 322 -20.20 7.61 2.93
N PHE A 323 -20.69 7.49 4.17
CA PHE A 323 -21.31 8.59 4.91
C PHE A 323 -20.32 9.71 5.27
N ASN A 324 -19.09 9.36 5.65
CA ASN A 324 -18.06 10.38 5.90
C ASN A 324 -17.69 11.14 4.63
N VAL A 325 -17.66 10.45 3.49
CA VAL A 325 -17.47 11.10 2.18
C VAL A 325 -18.61 12.07 1.91
N GLN A 326 -19.86 11.64 2.13
CA GLN A 326 -21.04 12.47 1.96
C GLN A 326 -20.97 13.74 2.82
N ASP A 327 -20.74 13.61 4.13
CA ASP A 327 -20.66 14.77 5.04
C ASP A 327 -19.63 15.80 4.60
N ARG A 328 -18.46 15.32 4.15
CA ARG A 328 -17.34 16.18 3.76
C ARG A 328 -17.60 16.88 2.44
N VAL A 329 -18.19 16.17 1.47
CA VAL A 329 -18.59 16.76 0.19
C VAL A 329 -19.73 17.75 0.41
N GLU A 330 -20.74 17.42 1.22
CA GLU A 330 -21.85 18.33 1.53
C GLU A 330 -21.36 19.57 2.29
N SER A 331 -20.45 19.41 3.26
CA SER A 331 -19.79 20.53 3.94
C SER A 331 -19.05 21.42 2.94
N MET A 332 -18.33 20.83 1.98
CA MET A 332 -17.65 21.59 0.93
C MET A 332 -18.64 22.36 0.05
N ILE A 333 -19.73 21.72 -0.39
CA ILE A 333 -20.78 22.37 -1.19
C ILE A 333 -21.37 23.56 -0.42
N LYS A 334 -21.75 23.39 0.84
CA LYS A 334 -22.26 24.49 1.69
C LYS A 334 -21.24 25.62 1.83
N LYS A 335 -19.96 25.31 2.05
CA LYS A 335 -18.87 26.31 2.11
C LYS A 335 -18.67 27.06 0.79
N LEU A 336 -18.89 26.39 -0.35
CA LEU A 336 -18.83 27.02 -1.68
C LEU A 336 -20.04 27.93 -1.93
N GLN A 337 -21.23 27.58 -1.41
CA GLN A 337 -22.42 28.43 -1.51
C GLN A 337 -22.26 29.77 -0.78
N PHE A 338 -21.63 29.78 0.40
CA PHE A 338 -21.32 31.02 1.13
C PHE A 338 -20.30 31.93 0.42
N SER A 339 -19.51 31.37 -0.50
CA SER A 339 -18.56 32.14 -1.28
C SER A 339 -19.30 32.70 -2.51
N GLU A 340 -20.16 33.70 -2.28
CA GLU A 340 -21.22 34.21 -3.18
C GLU A 340 -20.82 34.59 -4.62
N SER A 341 -19.54 34.55 -4.98
CA SER A 341 -19.06 35.15 -6.24
C SER A 341 -19.27 34.31 -7.49
N PHE A 342 -19.52 33.00 -7.45
CA PHE A 342 -19.70 32.17 -8.67
C PHE A 342 -20.52 30.88 -8.43
N GLY A 343 -21.35 30.85 -7.37
CA GLY A 343 -21.96 29.67 -6.73
C GLY A 343 -22.91 28.76 -7.55
N SER A 344 -22.94 28.81 -8.88
CA SER A 344 -23.83 27.98 -9.72
C SER A 344 -23.09 26.87 -10.48
N VAL A 345 -22.02 27.21 -11.23
CA VAL A 345 -21.40 26.27 -12.19
C VAL A 345 -20.56 25.19 -11.49
N THR A 346 -19.77 25.57 -10.49
CA THR A 346 -18.98 24.63 -9.69
C THR A 346 -19.91 23.73 -8.87
N LEU A 347 -20.99 24.29 -8.31
CA LEU A 347 -21.91 23.59 -7.42
C LEU A 347 -22.65 22.42 -8.10
N HIS A 348 -23.16 22.63 -9.32
CA HIS A 348 -23.85 21.57 -10.07
C HIS A 348 -22.93 20.37 -10.36
N ASN A 349 -21.65 20.61 -10.63
CA ASN A 349 -20.68 19.55 -10.87
C ASN A 349 -20.38 18.73 -9.60
N PHE A 350 -20.37 19.37 -8.41
CA PHE A 350 -20.20 18.67 -7.13
C PHE A 350 -21.50 18.02 -6.64
N GLN A 351 -22.68 18.57 -6.95
CA GLN A 351 -23.98 17.99 -6.58
C GLN A 351 -24.20 16.62 -7.23
N GLY A 352 -23.77 16.43 -8.49
CA GLY A 352 -23.78 15.13 -9.16
C GLY A 352 -22.84 14.07 -8.56
N LEU A 353 -21.92 14.46 -7.66
CA LEU A 353 -21.11 13.52 -6.87
C LEU A 353 -21.91 12.86 -5.75
N LEU A 354 -22.91 13.57 -5.23
CA LEU A 354 -23.70 13.18 -4.06
C LEU A 354 -25.05 12.54 -4.41
N SER A 355 -25.66 12.97 -5.52
CA SER A 355 -27.12 12.86 -5.71
C SER A 355 -27.68 11.46 -5.96
N SER A 356 -26.89 10.39 -5.99
CA SER A 356 -27.38 9.07 -6.40
C SER A 356 -27.08 7.90 -5.47
N CYS A 357 -26.35 8.08 -4.36
CA CYS A 357 -25.80 6.90 -3.68
C CYS A 357 -26.37 6.57 -2.28
N ILE A 358 -26.95 7.49 -1.50
CA ILE A 358 -27.08 7.22 -0.04
C ILE A 358 -28.19 7.97 0.71
N SER A 359 -28.96 8.89 0.11
CA SER A 359 -29.89 9.77 0.86
C SER A 359 -30.89 9.05 1.78
N ASP A 360 -31.24 7.80 1.46
CA ASP A 360 -32.26 7.04 2.17
C ASP A 360 -31.71 5.98 3.13
N ASN A 361 -30.38 5.93 3.32
CA ASN A 361 -29.67 4.92 4.11
C ASN A 361 -29.27 5.41 5.53
N ASP A 362 -29.86 6.50 6.03
CA ASP A 362 -29.46 7.09 7.31
C ASP A 362 -29.73 6.16 8.52
N TRP A 363 -30.67 5.23 8.39
CA TRP A 363 -30.90 4.14 9.36
C TRP A 363 -29.65 3.31 9.65
N ILE A 364 -28.72 3.21 8.68
CA ILE A 364 -27.43 2.53 8.87
C ILE A 364 -26.56 3.32 9.84
N ARG A 365 -26.54 4.65 9.71
CA ARG A 365 -25.72 5.56 10.50
C ARG A 365 -26.28 5.75 11.91
N ASN A 366 -27.60 5.75 12.03
CA ASN A 366 -28.32 6.07 13.26
C ASN A 366 -29.39 5.00 13.58
N PRO A 367 -29.02 3.73 13.82
CA PRO A 367 -29.99 2.64 14.02
C PRO A 367 -30.85 2.73 15.29
N PHE A 368 -30.56 3.69 16.17
CA PHE A 368 -31.29 3.94 17.42
C PHE A 368 -32.17 5.19 17.37
N ASP A 369 -32.39 5.74 16.16
CA ASP A 369 -33.28 6.86 15.92
C ASP A 369 -34.35 6.44 14.91
N ASP A 370 -35.57 6.22 15.40
CA ASP A 370 -36.69 5.72 14.60
C ASP A 370 -37.08 6.67 13.45
N THR A 371 -36.70 7.96 13.53
CA THR A 371 -36.95 8.93 12.45
C THR A 371 -36.17 8.63 11.17
N THR A 372 -35.15 7.78 11.26
CA THR A 372 -34.27 7.44 10.13
C THR A 372 -34.75 6.25 9.31
N PHE A 373 -35.81 5.55 9.74
CA PHE A 373 -36.29 4.31 9.11
C PHE A 373 -37.09 4.62 7.83
N SER A 374 -36.37 4.83 6.72
CA SER A 374 -36.97 5.22 5.44
C SER A 374 -37.98 4.19 4.91
N PRO A 375 -39.23 4.61 4.60
CA PRO A 375 -40.25 3.72 4.04
C PRO A 375 -39.98 3.28 2.61
N GLN A 376 -39.02 3.91 1.92
CA GLN A 376 -38.68 3.59 0.54
C GLN A 376 -37.64 2.46 0.44
N ILE A 377 -36.85 2.25 1.50
CA ILE A 377 -35.76 1.25 1.53
C ILE A 377 -36.07 0.05 2.42
N LEU A 378 -36.78 0.27 3.54
CA LEU A 378 -37.11 -0.78 4.49
C LEU A 378 -38.58 -1.19 4.33
N ASN A 379 -38.82 -2.49 4.17
CA ASN A 379 -40.17 -3.04 4.22
C ASN A 379 -40.70 -3.10 5.67
N THR A 380 -41.96 -3.49 5.85
CA THR A 380 -42.59 -3.51 7.18
C THR A 380 -41.87 -4.43 8.18
N GLU A 381 -41.47 -5.64 7.77
CA GLU A 381 -40.77 -6.60 8.63
C GLU A 381 -39.37 -6.08 9.06
N GLU A 382 -38.66 -5.44 8.12
CA GLU A 382 -37.36 -4.84 8.39
C GLU A 382 -37.45 -3.67 9.37
N LYS A 383 -38.54 -2.88 9.30
CA LYS A 383 -38.78 -1.80 10.26
C LYS A 383 -39.09 -2.32 11.66
N GLU A 384 -39.88 -3.39 11.78
CA GLU A 384 -40.13 -4.03 13.09
C GLU A 384 -38.81 -4.47 13.74
N LYS A 385 -37.94 -5.13 12.96
CA LYS A 385 -36.60 -5.51 13.43
C LYS A 385 -35.72 -4.31 13.78
N MET A 386 -35.81 -3.22 13.03
CA MET A 386 -35.10 -1.98 13.37
C MET A 386 -35.59 -1.36 14.67
N ILE A 387 -36.88 -1.45 14.98
CA ILE A 387 -37.46 -1.01 16.27
C ILE A 387 -36.92 -1.89 17.41
N GLU A 388 -36.81 -3.20 17.22
CA GLU A 388 -36.17 -4.09 18.21
C GLU A 388 -34.72 -3.67 18.48
N ILE A 389 -33.94 -3.42 17.42
CA ILE A 389 -32.56 -2.95 17.54
C ILE A 389 -32.51 -1.60 18.27
N SER A 390 -33.39 -0.65 17.92
CA SER A 390 -33.39 0.71 18.51
C SER A 390 -33.68 0.70 20.00
N CYS A 391 -34.43 -0.30 20.48
CA CYS A 391 -34.78 -0.50 21.87
C CYS A 391 -33.74 -1.31 22.67
N ASP A 392 -32.78 -1.98 22.03
CA ASP A 392 -31.79 -2.82 22.71
C ASP A 392 -30.62 -1.99 23.28
N TYR A 393 -30.57 -1.91 24.61
CA TYR A 393 -29.51 -1.21 25.34
C TYR A 393 -28.10 -1.82 25.13
N LYS A 394 -27.99 -3.15 25.02
CA LYS A 394 -26.70 -3.84 24.79
C LYS A 394 -26.17 -3.51 23.41
N LEU A 395 -27.03 -3.53 22.39
CA LEU A 395 -26.66 -3.12 21.03
C LEU A 395 -26.26 -1.64 20.99
N ARG A 396 -26.96 -0.77 21.72
CA ARG A 396 -26.59 0.65 21.83
C ARG A 396 -25.20 0.85 22.44
N ARG A 397 -24.84 0.01 23.42
CA ARG A 397 -23.50 0.02 24.03
C ARG A 397 -22.44 -0.53 23.07
N SER A 398 -22.71 -1.60 22.34
CA SER A 398 -21.75 -2.18 21.38
C SER A 398 -21.49 -1.22 20.21
N PHE A 399 -22.53 -0.55 19.71
CA PHE A 399 -22.42 0.47 18.65
C PHE A 399 -21.40 1.56 18.95
N ARG A 400 -21.28 1.99 20.21
CA ARG A 400 -20.31 3.03 20.63
C ARG A 400 -18.85 2.56 20.61
N ASN A 401 -18.61 1.25 20.67
CA ASN A 401 -17.27 0.67 20.78
C ASN A 401 -16.79 0.05 19.46
N LEU A 402 -17.68 -0.15 18.49
CA LEU A 402 -17.38 -0.76 17.20
C LEU A 402 -17.38 0.31 16.11
N SER A 403 -16.60 0.06 15.05
CA SER A 403 -16.79 0.81 13.80
C SER A 403 -18.16 0.48 13.20
N LEU A 404 -18.72 1.41 12.42
CA LEU A 404 -20.06 1.27 11.83
C LEU A 404 -20.27 -0.07 11.09
N ILE A 405 -19.32 -0.48 10.24
CA ILE A 405 -19.42 -1.74 9.50
C ILE A 405 -19.36 -2.97 10.43
N ASN A 406 -18.43 -2.99 11.39
CA ASN A 406 -18.30 -4.09 12.35
C ASN A 406 -19.53 -4.23 13.26
N PHE A 407 -20.20 -3.12 13.60
CA PHE A 407 -21.49 -3.18 14.30
C PHE A 407 -22.53 -3.96 13.47
N TRP A 408 -22.75 -3.56 12.22
CA TRP A 408 -23.72 -4.25 11.36
C TRP A 408 -23.34 -5.70 11.07
N LEU A 409 -22.05 -6.00 10.91
CA LEU A 409 -21.58 -7.38 10.74
C LEU A 409 -21.79 -8.23 12.00
N SER A 410 -21.71 -7.65 13.19
CA SER A 410 -21.99 -8.36 14.45
C SER A 410 -23.45 -8.80 14.56
N LEU A 411 -24.36 -8.06 13.92
CA LEU A 411 -25.79 -8.37 13.90
C LEU A 411 -26.17 -9.44 12.87
N ARG A 412 -25.23 -9.93 12.05
CA ARG A 412 -25.53 -10.81 10.91
C ARG A 412 -26.26 -12.11 11.29
N ASN A 413 -26.02 -12.66 12.48
CA ASN A 413 -26.66 -13.90 12.90
C ASN A 413 -28.11 -13.66 13.38
N GLU A 414 -28.38 -12.50 14.00
CA GLU A 414 -29.69 -12.17 14.59
C GLU A 414 -30.59 -11.42 13.59
N TYR A 415 -29.99 -10.52 12.80
CA TYR A 415 -30.66 -9.62 11.85
C TYR A 415 -30.01 -9.69 10.44
N PRO A 416 -30.01 -10.86 9.77
CA PRO A 416 -29.24 -11.09 8.55
C PRO A 416 -29.57 -10.14 7.39
N LEU A 417 -30.87 -9.85 7.16
CA LEU A 417 -31.30 -8.99 6.04
C LEU A 417 -30.85 -7.53 6.20
N LEU A 418 -30.96 -6.99 7.42
CA LEU A 418 -30.53 -5.63 7.74
C LEU A 418 -29.00 -5.52 7.69
N ALA A 419 -28.29 -6.50 8.24
CA ALA A 419 -26.84 -6.58 8.18
C ALA A 419 -26.33 -6.66 6.73
N GLU A 420 -27.00 -7.41 5.85
CA GLU A 420 -26.66 -7.51 4.43
C GLU A 420 -26.88 -6.19 3.69
N LYS A 421 -28.03 -5.52 3.90
CA LYS A 421 -28.28 -4.19 3.33
C LYS A 421 -27.25 -3.16 3.79
N ALA A 422 -26.91 -3.18 5.08
CA ALA A 422 -25.90 -2.29 5.63
C ALA A 422 -24.50 -2.58 5.05
N ALA A 423 -24.12 -3.86 4.96
CA ALA A 423 -22.86 -4.28 4.36
C ALA A 423 -22.76 -3.88 2.88
N ALA A 424 -23.83 -4.01 2.10
CA ALA A 424 -23.84 -3.59 0.69
C ALA A 424 -23.52 -2.09 0.49
N VAL A 425 -23.86 -1.24 1.47
CA VAL A 425 -23.58 0.20 1.45
C VAL A 425 -22.20 0.54 2.04
N LEU A 426 -21.80 -0.16 3.10
CA LEU A 426 -20.61 0.18 3.89
C LEU A 426 -19.33 -0.54 3.44
N LEU A 427 -19.45 -1.72 2.85
CA LEU A 427 -18.31 -2.53 2.42
C LEU A 427 -17.57 -1.92 1.22
N PRO A 428 -18.22 -1.34 0.19
CA PRO A 428 -17.51 -0.70 -0.91
C PRO A 428 -16.47 0.32 -0.42
N PHE A 429 -15.34 0.40 -1.12
CA PHE A 429 -14.25 1.29 -0.76
C PHE A 429 -14.66 2.76 -0.94
N SER A 430 -14.48 3.56 0.11
CA SER A 430 -14.75 5.00 0.07
C SER A 430 -13.48 5.86 0.14
N THR A 431 -12.34 5.26 0.52
CA THR A 431 -11.02 5.89 0.63
C THR A 431 -10.04 5.28 -0.37
N THR A 432 -9.11 6.09 -0.88
CA THR A 432 -7.99 5.61 -1.72
C THR A 432 -6.68 5.50 -0.95
N TYR A 433 -6.71 5.60 0.39
CA TYR A 433 -5.51 5.62 1.23
C TYR A 433 -4.51 4.49 0.94
N LEU A 434 -5.01 3.26 0.83
CA LEU A 434 -4.14 2.11 0.56
C LEU A 434 -3.51 2.18 -0.83
N CYS A 435 -4.25 2.64 -1.84
CA CYS A 435 -3.71 2.87 -3.18
C CYS A 435 -2.62 3.95 -3.17
N GLU A 436 -2.87 5.10 -2.53
CA GLU A 436 -1.88 6.19 -2.43
C GLU A 436 -0.61 5.74 -1.70
N LYS A 437 -0.77 5.01 -0.59
CA LYS A 437 0.34 4.41 0.16
C LYS A 437 1.11 3.40 -0.71
N ALA A 438 0.41 2.59 -1.48
CA ALA A 438 1.00 1.60 -2.36
C ALA A 438 1.76 2.25 -3.53
N PHE A 439 1.17 3.21 -4.24
CA PHE A 439 1.85 3.92 -5.31
C PHE A 439 3.05 4.74 -4.82
N SER A 440 2.97 5.35 -3.64
CA SER A 440 4.11 6.02 -3.01
C SER A 440 5.26 5.03 -2.75
N SER A 441 4.97 3.85 -2.20
CA SER A 441 5.98 2.81 -2.02
C SER A 441 6.45 2.20 -3.34
N TYR A 442 5.56 2.05 -4.33
CA TYR A 442 5.89 1.54 -5.66
C TYR A 442 6.94 2.44 -6.32
N ALA A 443 6.72 3.75 -6.33
CA ALA A 443 7.69 4.73 -6.85
C ALA A 443 9.04 4.65 -6.13
N HIS A 444 9.04 4.43 -4.80
CA HIS A 444 10.29 4.24 -4.06
C HIS A 444 11.02 2.94 -4.41
N LEU A 445 10.30 1.85 -4.64
CA LEU A 445 10.87 0.56 -5.03
C LEU A 445 11.40 0.60 -6.46
N LYS A 446 10.63 1.23 -7.36
CA LYS A 446 10.87 1.34 -8.79
C LYS A 446 11.53 2.69 -9.11
N THR A 447 12.77 2.83 -8.65
CA THR A 447 13.64 3.93 -9.10
C THR A 447 14.27 3.59 -10.44
N LYS A 448 14.88 4.58 -11.11
CA LYS A 448 15.70 4.39 -12.32
C LYS A 448 16.68 3.21 -12.26
N TYR A 449 17.23 2.89 -11.08
CA TYR A 449 18.20 1.80 -10.89
C TYR A 449 17.56 0.43 -10.61
N ARG A 450 16.25 0.37 -10.32
CA ARG A 450 15.48 -0.85 -9.99
C ARG A 450 14.23 -1.02 -10.86
N ASN A 451 14.18 -0.37 -12.01
CA ASN A 451 13.02 -0.40 -12.92
C ASN A 451 12.58 -1.81 -13.35
N ARG A 452 13.51 -2.77 -13.42
CA ARG A 452 13.25 -4.19 -13.75
C ARG A 452 12.80 -5.05 -12.56
N LEU A 453 12.80 -4.52 -11.33
CA LEU A 453 12.35 -5.27 -10.15
C LEU A 453 10.84 -5.50 -10.24
N ASP A 454 10.38 -6.71 -10.01
CA ASP A 454 8.97 -6.95 -9.72
C ASP A 454 8.67 -6.40 -8.31
N ALA A 455 7.81 -5.39 -8.24
CA ALA A 455 7.49 -4.69 -6.99
C ALA A 455 6.34 -5.35 -6.23
N GLU A 456 5.56 -6.23 -6.88
CA GLU A 456 4.38 -6.85 -6.26
C GLU A 456 4.72 -7.59 -4.96
N PRO A 457 5.77 -8.43 -4.91
CA PRO A 457 6.10 -9.17 -3.69
C PRO A 457 6.49 -8.28 -2.51
N ASP A 458 7.32 -7.27 -2.75
CA ASP A 458 7.70 -6.29 -1.74
C ASP A 458 6.48 -5.47 -1.28
N LEU A 459 5.61 -5.04 -2.20
CA LEU A 459 4.42 -4.27 -1.87
C LEU A 459 3.39 -5.06 -1.08
N ARG A 460 3.15 -6.33 -1.43
CA ARG A 460 2.23 -7.20 -0.69
C ARG A 460 2.68 -7.33 0.76
N LEU A 461 3.98 -7.60 0.99
CA LEU A 461 4.52 -7.68 2.34
C LEU A 461 4.53 -6.33 3.06
N TYR A 462 4.83 -5.23 2.37
CA TYR A 462 4.81 -3.89 2.95
C TYR A 462 3.42 -3.50 3.44
N LEU A 463 2.40 -3.70 2.61
CA LEU A 463 1.03 -3.24 2.87
C LEU A 463 0.25 -4.17 3.79
N SER A 464 0.37 -5.50 3.61
CA SER A 464 -0.47 -6.46 4.32
C SER A 464 -0.12 -6.50 5.81
N PRO A 465 -1.07 -6.40 6.75
CA PRO A 465 -0.77 -6.54 8.18
C PRO A 465 -0.34 -7.97 8.57
N ARG A 466 -0.40 -8.92 7.64
CA ARG A 466 -0.19 -10.35 7.90
C ARG A 466 1.29 -10.68 8.04
N VAL A 467 1.55 -11.66 8.89
CA VAL A 467 2.86 -12.27 9.06
C VAL A 467 2.87 -13.59 8.28
N PRO A 468 3.80 -13.79 7.33
CA PRO A 468 3.95 -15.06 6.64
C PRO A 468 4.21 -16.21 7.61
N ASP A 469 3.75 -17.42 7.28
CA ASP A 469 4.09 -18.60 8.08
C ASP A 469 5.54 -19.03 7.82
N PHE A 470 6.46 -18.47 8.60
CA PHE A 470 7.88 -18.79 8.50
C PHE A 470 8.18 -20.28 8.69
N LYS A 471 7.40 -20.99 9.52
CA LYS A 471 7.64 -22.40 9.81
C LYS A 471 7.27 -23.26 8.61
N GLU A 472 6.12 -22.99 8.01
CA GLU A 472 5.69 -23.65 6.78
C GLU A 472 6.71 -23.41 5.65
N LEU A 473 7.14 -22.16 5.48
CA LEU A 473 8.12 -21.77 4.47
C LEU A 473 9.47 -22.47 4.66
N CYS A 474 9.94 -22.60 5.90
CA CYS A 474 11.18 -23.33 6.20
C CYS A 474 11.05 -24.83 5.89
N ARG A 475 9.94 -25.48 6.30
CA ARG A 475 9.68 -26.90 6.01
C ARG A 475 9.65 -27.18 4.52
N ALA A 476 9.02 -26.30 3.74
CA ALA A 476 8.92 -26.45 2.28
C ALA A 476 10.29 -26.46 1.58
N LYS A 477 11.30 -25.78 2.14
CA LYS A 477 12.66 -25.77 1.58
C LYS A 477 13.52 -26.96 2.04
N GLN A 478 13.14 -27.62 3.13
CA GLN A 478 13.83 -28.81 3.65
C GLN A 478 13.38 -30.11 2.98
N ALA A 479 12.23 -30.10 2.29
CA ALA A 479 11.61 -31.29 1.68
C ALA A 479 12.22 -31.71 0.32
N HIS A 480 13.36 -31.15 -0.09
CA HIS A 480 14.07 -31.59 -1.29
C HIS A 480 15.31 -32.43 -0.87
N PRO A 481 15.36 -33.73 -1.24
CA PRO A 481 16.48 -34.62 -0.93
C PRO A 481 17.84 -34.16 -1.45
#